data_AF-A0AAD5CKW8-F1
#
_entry.id   AF-A0AAD5CKW8-F1
#
_cell.length_a   1.000
_cell.length_b   1.000
_cell.length_c   1.000
_cell.angle_alpha   90.00
_cell.angle_beta   90.00
_cell.angle_gamma   90.00
#
_symmetry.space_group_name_H-M   'P 1'
#
loop_
_entity.id
_entity.type
_entity.pdbx_description
1 polymer ?
#
loop_
_entity_poly.entity_id
_entity_poly.type
_entity_poly.pdbx_seq_one_letter_code
_entity_poly.pdbx_strand_id
1 'polypeptide(L)'
;SQSISKTKQRGPNIKIILLVTVPGGPLIGLIIAAWLCYVRRKWKHAKPAGEGVILNASKDMEEGMEQPLFSFSSIINATANFSPNNKLREGGFGPVY
;
A
#
# COMPACT_ATOMS: atom_id res chain seq x y z
N SER A 1 42.97 2.68 -49.82
CA SER A 1 42.09 1.99 -48.87
C SER A 1 41.91 2.83 -47.62
N GLN A 2 40.64 3.16 -47.37
CA GLN A 2 39.97 3.68 -46.17
C GLN A 2 40.78 4.34 -45.03
N SER A 3 40.37 5.57 -44.75
CA SER A 3 40.64 6.39 -43.58
C SER A 3 40.20 5.70 -42.28
N ILE A 4 41.12 5.55 -41.33
CA ILE A 4 40.77 5.22 -39.94
C ILE A 4 40.88 6.51 -39.13
N SER A 5 39.77 7.23 -39.02
CA SER A 5 39.66 8.39 -38.15
C SER A 5 39.74 7.93 -36.69
N LYS A 6 40.79 8.34 -35.98
CA LYS A 6 40.83 8.23 -34.52
C LYS A 6 39.82 9.20 -33.93
N THR A 7 38.58 8.76 -33.78
CA THR A 7 37.58 9.51 -33.04
C THR A 7 37.96 9.45 -31.56
N LYS A 8 38.38 10.60 -31.03
CA LYS A 8 38.49 10.84 -29.60
C LYS A 8 37.07 10.73 -29.04
N GLN A 9 36.71 9.53 -28.60
CA GLN A 9 35.48 9.23 -27.84
C GLN A 9 35.52 10.04 -26.54
N ARG A 10 35.08 11.30 -26.59
CA ARG A 10 34.78 12.11 -25.41
C ARG A 10 33.47 11.58 -24.83
N GLY A 11 33.53 10.40 -24.21
CA GLY A 11 32.47 9.93 -23.33
C GLY A 11 32.20 10.98 -22.25
N PRO A 12 30.99 10.98 -21.65
CA PRO A 12 30.68 11.90 -20.56
C PRO A 12 31.80 11.84 -19.54
N ASN A 13 32.43 12.99 -19.25
CA ASN A 13 33.63 13.04 -18.43
C ASN A 13 33.35 12.32 -17.11
N ILE A 14 33.95 11.14 -16.90
CA ILE A 14 33.73 10.34 -15.68
C ILE A 14 34.00 11.19 -14.42
N LYS A 15 34.90 12.16 -14.53
CA LYS A 15 35.17 13.19 -13.52
C LYS A 15 33.95 14.06 -13.18
N ILE A 16 33.13 14.45 -14.16
CA ILE A 16 31.87 15.18 -13.96
C ILE A 16 30.82 14.29 -13.31
N ILE A 17 30.72 13.02 -13.72
CA ILE A 17 29.78 12.06 -13.11
C ILE A 17 30.15 11.85 -11.63
N LEU A 18 31.44 11.66 -11.31
CA LEU A 18 31.93 11.51 -9.95
C LEU A 18 31.69 12.79 -9.11
N LEU A 19 31.89 13.98 -9.70
CA LEU A 19 31.65 15.27 -9.04
C LEU A 19 30.17 15.51 -8.72
N VAL A 20 29.24 15.07 -9.58
CA VAL A 20 27.79 15.25 -9.40
C VAL A 20 27.20 14.20 -8.45
N THR A 21 27.77 13.00 -8.41
CA THR A 21 27.26 11.90 -7.56
C THR A 21 27.61 12.12 -6.07
N VAL A 22 28.74 12.77 -5.78
CA VAL A 22 29.24 12.98 -4.41
C VAL A 22 28.36 13.92 -3.55
N PRO A 23 27.81 15.04 -4.05
CA PRO A 23 26.89 15.89 -3.28
C PRO A 23 25.40 15.59 -3.52
N GLY A 24 25.02 14.91 -4.62
CA GLY A 24 23.62 14.71 -5.02
C GLY A 24 22.92 13.50 -4.38
N GLY A 25 23.68 12.48 -3.99
CA GLY A 25 23.16 11.27 -3.36
C GLY A 25 22.28 11.51 -2.12
N PRO A 26 22.70 12.32 -1.13
CA PRO A 26 21.91 12.53 0.07
C PRO A 26 20.64 13.34 -0.18
N LEU A 27 20.64 14.31 -1.11
CA LEU A 27 19.47 15.13 -1.41
C LEU A 27 18.32 14.31 -2.01
N ILE A 28 18.63 13.43 -2.96
CA ILE A 28 17.62 12.57 -3.60
C ILE A 28 17.09 11.55 -2.58
N GLY A 29 17.97 10.96 -1.75
CA GLY A 29 17.57 10.05 -0.68
C GLY A 29 16.62 10.71 0.33
N LEU A 30 16.89 11.96 0.72
CA LEU A 30 16.03 12.72 1.62
C LEU A 30 14.66 13.02 1.03
N ILE A 31 14.58 13.37 -0.27
CA ILE A 31 13.30 13.62 -0.96
C ILE A 31 12.46 12.34 -1.01
N ILE A 32 13.07 11.20 -1.37
CA ILE A 32 12.38 9.90 -1.41
C ILE A 32 11.92 9.50 0.00
N ALA A 33 12.78 9.64 1.01
CA ALA A 33 12.42 9.35 2.40
C ALA A 33 11.28 10.24 2.90
N ALA A 34 11.30 11.54 2.60
CA ALA A 34 10.23 12.48 2.96
C ALA A 34 8.91 12.12 2.26
N TRP A 35 8.94 11.77 0.97
CA TRP A 35 7.76 11.34 0.22
C TRP A 35 7.18 10.03 0.78
N LEU A 36 8.03 9.03 1.06
CA LEU A 36 7.62 7.78 1.71
C LEU A 36 7.03 8.03 3.10
N CYS A 37 7.63 8.93 3.89
CA CYS A 37 7.10 9.34 5.19
C CYS A 37 5.76 10.07 5.06
N TYR A 38 5.58 10.93 4.07
CA TYR A 38 4.31 11.62 3.81
C TYR A 38 3.18 10.65 3.44
N VAL A 39 3.45 9.74 2.50
CA VAL A 39 2.48 8.70 2.10
C VAL A 39 2.17 7.80 3.30
N ARG A 40 3.18 7.31 4.03
CA ARG A 40 2.96 6.52 5.25
C ARG A 40 2.18 7.28 6.32
N ARG A 41 2.43 8.57 6.51
CA ARG A 41 1.71 9.38 7.50
C ARG A 41 0.24 9.54 7.13
N LYS A 42 -0.07 9.72 5.84
CA LYS A 42 -1.47 9.74 5.35
C LYS A 42 -2.19 8.41 5.64
N TRP A 43 -1.47 7.29 5.66
CA TRP A 43 -2.04 5.97 5.89
C TRP A 43 -2.10 5.61 7.39
N LYS A 44 -1.29 6.26 8.23
CA LYS A 44 -1.33 6.13 9.71
C LYS A 44 -2.47 6.92 10.36
N HIS A 45 -3.14 7.81 9.62
CA HIS A 45 -4.32 8.53 10.12
C HIS A 45 -5.64 7.79 9.92
N ALA A 46 -5.64 6.61 9.28
CA ALA A 46 -6.69 5.63 9.50
C ALA A 46 -6.42 4.96 10.85
N LYS A 47 -7.01 5.51 11.92
CA LYS A 47 -7.00 4.91 13.26
C LYS A 47 -7.44 3.43 13.16
N PRO A 48 -6.63 2.43 13.52
CA PRO A 48 -7.17 1.14 13.92
C PRO A 48 -7.61 1.31 15.37
N ALA A 49 -8.79 1.89 15.57
CA ALA A 49 -9.49 1.76 16.84
C ALA A 49 -10.22 0.42 16.79
N GLY A 50 -9.71 -0.56 17.54
CA GLY A 50 -10.38 -1.85 17.73
C GLY A 50 -9.45 -3.04 17.62
N GLU A 51 -8.82 -3.37 18.74
CA GLU A 51 -8.72 -4.75 19.24
C GLU A 51 -8.06 -5.80 18.31
N GLY A 52 -6.76 -6.01 18.52
CA GLY A 52 -6.04 -7.12 17.93
C GLY A 52 -6.40 -8.45 18.59
N VAL A 53 -7.21 -9.28 17.93
CA VAL A 53 -7.21 -10.75 18.09
C VAL A 53 -7.55 -11.51 16.78
N ILE A 54 -8.21 -10.94 15.75
CA ILE A 54 -8.77 -11.74 14.63
C ILE A 54 -7.94 -11.70 13.30
N LEU A 55 -6.85 -10.94 13.20
CA LEU A 55 -6.18 -10.71 11.89
C LEU A 55 -5.28 -11.86 11.38
N ASN A 56 -5.13 -12.96 12.14
CA ASN A 56 -4.33 -14.12 11.71
C ASN A 56 -5.16 -15.24 11.06
N ALA A 57 -6.50 -15.16 11.05
CA ALA A 57 -7.32 -16.22 10.44
C ALA A 57 -7.61 -15.99 8.94
N SER A 58 -7.37 -14.79 8.40
CA SER A 58 -7.81 -14.43 7.04
C SER A 58 -6.71 -14.40 6.00
N LYS A 59 -5.43 -14.50 6.39
CA LYS A 59 -4.32 -14.59 5.43
C LYS A 59 -4.09 -16.01 4.89
N ASP A 60 -4.73 -17.01 5.48
CA ASP A 60 -4.62 -18.41 5.05
C ASP A 60 -5.81 -18.88 4.20
N MET A 61 -6.78 -18.00 3.89
CA MET A 61 -7.94 -18.30 3.03
C MET A 61 -7.85 -17.62 1.66
N GLU A 62 -6.64 -17.24 1.22
CA GLU A 62 -6.43 -16.48 -0.02
C GLU A 62 -6.34 -17.36 -1.29
N GLU A 63 -6.36 -18.70 -1.20
CA GLU A 63 -6.03 -19.55 -2.36
C GLU A 63 -7.18 -20.39 -2.95
N GLY A 64 -8.44 -20.26 -2.53
CA GLY A 64 -9.49 -21.13 -3.09
C GLY A 64 -10.95 -20.75 -2.92
N MET A 65 -11.29 -19.54 -2.46
CA MET A 65 -12.70 -19.17 -2.25
C MET A 65 -13.09 -17.97 -3.11
N GLU A 66 -13.87 -18.25 -4.15
CA GLU A 66 -14.48 -17.28 -5.08
C GLU A 66 -15.55 -16.38 -4.41
N GLN A 67 -15.74 -16.53 -3.10
CA GLN A 67 -16.78 -15.86 -2.36
C GLN A 67 -16.25 -14.55 -1.76
N PRO A 68 -16.99 -13.44 -1.89
CA PRO A 68 -16.63 -12.20 -1.22
C PRO A 68 -16.52 -12.43 0.30
N LEU A 69 -15.30 -12.47 0.81
CA LEU A 69 -15.04 -12.57 2.24
C LEU A 69 -15.30 -11.20 2.86
N PHE A 70 -16.44 -11.05 3.54
CA PHE A 70 -16.74 -9.84 4.31
C PHE A 70 -16.11 -9.92 5.69
N SER A 71 -15.44 -8.85 6.12
CA SER A 71 -14.94 -8.76 7.49
C SER A 71 -16.10 -8.57 8.47
N PHE A 72 -15.94 -9.05 9.71
CA PHE A 72 -16.95 -8.87 10.76
C PHE A 72 -17.25 -7.37 11.02
N SER A 73 -16.23 -6.51 10.93
CA SER A 73 -16.39 -5.05 11.02
C SER A 73 -17.29 -4.50 9.91
N SER A 74 -17.14 -5.01 8.68
CA SER A 74 -18.00 -4.64 7.55
C SER A 74 -19.47 -5.02 7.80
N ILE A 75 -19.70 -6.22 8.36
CA ILE A 75 -21.06 -6.69 8.70
C ILE A 75 -21.67 -5.81 9.80
N ILE A 76 -20.95 -5.56 10.89
CA ILE A 76 -21.41 -4.67 11.98
C ILE A 76 -21.77 -3.29 11.44
N ASN A 77 -20.92 -2.72 10.56
CA ASN A 77 -21.18 -1.41 9.99
C ASN A 77 -22.41 -1.41 9.08
N ALA A 78 -22.59 -2.45 8.25
CA ALA A 78 -23.75 -2.58 7.38
C ALA A 78 -25.06 -2.75 8.16
N THR A 79 -25.05 -3.53 9.24
CA THR A 79 -26.24 -3.75 10.08
C THR A 79 -26.44 -2.68 11.16
N ALA A 80 -25.59 -1.64 11.18
CA ALA A 80 -25.56 -0.62 12.23
C ALA A 80 -25.56 -1.24 13.64
N ASN A 81 -24.65 -2.20 13.86
CA ASN A 81 -24.56 -3.03 15.05
C ASN A 81 -25.85 -3.81 15.34
N PHE A 82 -26.41 -4.45 14.30
CA PHE A 82 -27.67 -5.21 14.38
C PHE A 82 -28.81 -4.39 14.97
N SER A 83 -28.90 -3.12 14.55
CA SER A 83 -29.97 -2.23 14.98
C SER A 83 -31.33 -2.78 14.53
N PRO A 84 -32.37 -2.72 15.37
CA PRO A 84 -33.73 -3.10 14.98
C PRO A 84 -34.23 -2.39 13.72
N ASN A 85 -33.73 -1.17 13.45
CA ASN A 85 -34.08 -0.39 12.26
C ASN A 85 -33.54 -0.99 10.96
N ASN A 86 -32.46 -1.78 11.03
CA ASN A 86 -31.85 -2.46 9.89
C ASN A 86 -32.29 -3.92 9.81
N LYS A 87 -33.31 -4.33 10.57
CA LYS A 87 -33.86 -5.68 10.49
C LYS A 87 -34.77 -5.81 9.28
N LEU A 88 -34.41 -6.69 8.35
CA LEU A 88 -35.16 -6.97 7.14
C LEU A 88 -36.36 -7.89 7.42
N ARG A 89 -36.18 -8.91 8.27
CA ARG A 89 -37.24 -9.88 8.57
C ARG A 89 -37.01 -10.65 9.86
N GLU A 90 -38.06 -11.29 10.35
CA GLU A 90 -38.00 -12.33 11.39
C GLU A 90 -39.01 -13.42 11.07
N GLY A 91 -38.63 -14.66 11.33
CA GLY A 91 -39.48 -15.83 11.13
C GLY A 91 -38.91 -17.03 11.86
N GLY A 92 -39.25 -18.25 11.43
CA GLY A 92 -38.78 -19.50 12.06
C GLY A 92 -37.25 -19.68 12.08
N PHE A 93 -36.52 -18.91 11.29
CA PHE A 93 -35.05 -18.88 11.26
C PHE A 93 -34.43 -17.83 12.20
N GLY A 94 -35.25 -17.00 12.85
CA GLY A 94 -34.80 -15.87 13.65
C GLY A 94 -34.69 -14.55 12.86
N PRO A 95 -34.02 -13.53 13.43
CA PRO A 95 -33.90 -12.21 12.84
C PRO A 95 -32.86 -12.18 11.71
N VAL A 96 -33.26 -11.58 10.60
CA VAL A 96 -32.42 -11.28 9.44
C VAL A 96 -32.23 -9.78 9.37
N TYR A 97 -30.98 -9.35 9.40
CA TYR A 97 -30.53 -7.96 9.29
C TYR A 97 -29.87 -7.73 7.93
#